data_AF-A0A933MD85-F1
#
_entry.id   AF-A0A933MD85-F1
#
_cell.length_a   1.000
_cell.length_b   1.000
_cell.length_c   1.000
_cell.angle_alpha   90.00
_cell.angle_beta   90.00
_cell.angle_gamma   90.00
#
_symmetry.space_group_name_H-M   'P 1'
#
loop_
_entity.id
_entity.type
_entity.pdbx_description
1 polymer ?
#
loop_
_entity_poly.entity_id
_entity_poly.type
_entity_poly.pdbx_seq_one_letter_code
_entity_poly.pdbx_strand_id
1 'polypeptide(L)'
;MPGRPRDAAGFEPHRHAPRRAPPRRRLRRQGGLPDALPLRLKGGGGGSQAQDRQPAPRSPRDGRPGRDLQARRDPPADRRPGGGRGDALKKLGLIAGSGDFPLLFAKEARRQGVAVVALALDGVTDRSLATLVDQVEFFKLGQIDAPINIFKEAGVTQAVMAGKVQHSSLFGGFLPDWRAVKLLARIADRRTDTILRAVADEFAKEGIQLISSATFLSHLIPPAGVLTRRKPDAAQRADFALGWKAAKAVAGFDIGQTVAVLDGAVIAVEAMEGTDACVRRARDILNRQGTNRPLVIVKVAKPGQDPRFDLPVLGLDSLPVFAEANAGAVAIEAGSTMIFDMDAFVRQADQQGLAVAAMDEKGVP
;
A
#
# COMPACT_ATOMS: atom_id res chain seq x y z
N MET A 1 35.43 63.59 50.35
CA MET A 1 35.34 64.23 49.02
C MET A 1 34.37 63.42 48.17
N PRO A 2 33.12 63.88 47.98
CA PRO A 2 32.12 63.24 47.13
C PRO A 2 32.13 63.80 45.69
N GLY A 3 31.72 62.99 44.72
CA GLY A 3 31.57 63.39 43.32
C GLY A 3 30.87 62.31 42.49
N ARG A 4 29.56 62.49 42.26
CA ARG A 4 28.67 61.80 41.28
C ARG A 4 29.21 61.92 39.82
N PRO A 5 28.66 61.25 38.75
CA PRO A 5 27.21 61.04 38.51
C PRO A 5 26.67 59.88 37.61
N ARG A 6 25.34 59.65 37.76
CA ARG A 6 24.24 59.39 36.76
C ARG A 6 24.37 58.27 35.70
N ASP A 7 23.34 57.61 35.16
CA ASP A 7 21.89 57.48 35.36
C ASP A 7 21.42 56.26 34.53
N ALA A 8 20.23 55.73 34.85
CA ALA A 8 19.24 55.07 33.98
C ALA A 8 19.56 53.70 33.33
N ALA A 9 18.80 52.68 33.73
CA ALA A 9 17.58 52.23 33.00
C ALA A 9 17.18 50.82 33.46
N GLY A 10 15.97 50.70 34.00
CA GLY A 10 15.36 49.42 34.38
C GLY A 10 14.64 48.76 33.21
N PHE A 11 14.56 47.42 33.26
CA PHE A 11 13.59 46.63 32.51
C PHE A 11 13.26 45.37 33.33
N GLU A 12 12.07 45.35 33.95
CA GLU A 12 11.51 44.18 34.61
C GLU A 12 10.79 43.28 33.59
N PRO A 13 10.79 41.94 33.78
CA PRO A 13 10.11 41.01 32.89
C PRO A 13 8.60 40.93 33.16
N HIS A 14 7.81 41.11 32.10
CA HIS A 14 6.35 40.98 32.12
C HIS A 14 5.88 39.56 32.47
N ARG A 15 5.08 39.45 33.54
CA ARG A 15 4.28 38.28 33.88
C ARG A 15 3.05 38.18 32.96
N HIS A 16 2.91 37.07 32.24
CA HIS A 16 1.72 36.74 31.46
C HIS A 16 0.59 36.20 32.37
N ALA A 17 -0.53 36.92 32.44
CA ALA A 17 -1.78 36.45 33.02
C ALA A 17 -2.60 35.61 32.00
N PRO A 18 -3.41 34.63 32.45
CA PRO A 18 -4.13 33.72 31.57
C PRO A 18 -5.33 34.39 30.87
N ARG A 19 -5.50 34.11 29.57
CA ARG A 19 -6.59 34.62 28.72
C ARG A 19 -7.93 33.97 29.10
N ARG A 20 -8.95 34.80 29.35
CA ARG A 20 -10.35 34.40 29.58
C ARG A 20 -10.99 33.85 28.30
N ALA A 21 -11.76 32.76 28.42
CA ALA A 21 -12.56 32.19 27.35
C ALA A 21 -13.78 33.06 27.00
N PRO A 22 -14.23 33.09 25.73
CA PRO A 22 -15.41 33.86 25.32
C PRO A 22 -16.74 33.17 25.74
N PRO A 23 -17.83 33.92 25.91
CA PRO A 23 -19.09 33.39 26.41
C PRO A 23 -19.82 32.49 25.39
N ARG A 24 -20.40 31.39 25.88
CA ARG A 24 -21.22 30.45 25.10
C ARG A 24 -22.52 31.13 24.62
N ARG A 25 -22.70 31.26 23.31
CA ARG A 25 -23.99 31.61 22.69
C ARG A 25 -24.99 30.47 22.92
N ARG A 26 -26.10 30.75 23.61
CA ARG A 26 -27.29 29.88 23.64
C ARG A 26 -27.94 29.88 22.26
N LEU A 27 -27.91 28.75 21.56
CA LEU A 27 -28.75 28.51 20.39
C LEU A 27 -30.18 28.24 20.88
N ARG A 28 -31.11 29.10 20.42
CA ARG A 28 -32.55 28.97 20.63
C ARG A 28 -33.06 27.69 19.95
N ARG A 29 -33.94 26.95 20.65
CA ARG A 29 -34.79 25.92 20.06
C ARG A 29 -35.80 26.59 19.12
N GLN A 30 -35.67 26.34 17.81
CA GLN A 30 -36.73 26.31 16.81
C GLN A 30 -36.59 24.90 16.21
N GLY A 31 -37.56 23.99 16.23
CA GLY A 31 -38.92 24.06 15.70
C GLY A 31 -39.07 22.80 14.83
N GLY A 32 -40.13 22.01 15.09
CA GLY A 32 -40.59 20.76 14.45
C GLY A 32 -39.81 20.10 13.31
N LEU A 33 -39.47 18.82 13.51
CA LEU A 33 -39.32 17.83 12.43
C LEU A 33 -40.73 17.48 11.89
N PRO A 34 -40.98 17.51 10.57
CA PRO A 34 -42.17 16.88 10.01
C PRO A 34 -41.97 15.37 9.84
N ASP A 35 -43.06 14.65 10.11
CA ASP A 35 -43.18 13.20 10.20
C ASP A 35 -42.72 12.43 8.95
N ALA A 36 -42.22 11.23 9.23
CA ALA A 36 -41.87 10.21 8.25
C ALA A 36 -43.10 9.74 7.45
N LEU A 37 -42.98 9.78 6.12
CA LEU A 37 -43.90 9.11 5.19
C LEU A 37 -43.58 7.61 5.12
N PRO A 38 -44.58 6.71 5.26
CA PRO A 38 -44.34 5.27 5.13
C PRO A 38 -44.35 4.87 3.64
N LEU A 39 -43.22 4.35 3.14
CA LEU A 39 -43.16 3.68 1.85
C LEU A 39 -43.79 2.29 1.96
N ARG A 40 -44.93 2.12 1.28
CA ARG A 40 -45.64 0.86 1.04
C ARG A 40 -44.72 -0.19 0.43
N LEU A 41 -44.55 -1.30 1.12
CA LEU A 41 -44.18 -2.59 0.53
C LEU A 41 -45.36 -3.13 -0.29
N LYS A 42 -45.23 -3.17 -1.61
CA LYS A 42 -46.07 -4.00 -2.47
C LYS A 42 -45.38 -5.35 -2.64
N GLY A 43 -46.01 -6.39 -2.09
CA GLY A 43 -45.74 -7.77 -2.45
C GLY A 43 -46.11 -8.04 -3.90
N GLY A 44 -45.27 -8.83 -4.56
CA GLY A 44 -45.54 -9.50 -5.82
C GLY A 44 -44.94 -10.90 -5.71
N GLY A 45 -45.83 -11.89 -5.57
CA GLY A 45 -45.49 -13.30 -5.60
C GLY A 45 -45.53 -13.86 -7.03
N GLY A 46 -44.95 -15.06 -7.17
CA GLY A 46 -45.01 -15.91 -8.35
C GLY A 46 -43.87 -15.63 -9.33
N GLY A 47 -43.04 -16.58 -9.74
CA GLY A 47 -43.01 -18.03 -9.57
C GLY A 47 -42.02 -18.52 -10.63
N SER A 48 -41.08 -19.39 -10.26
CA SER A 48 -40.32 -20.16 -11.26
C SER A 48 -39.83 -21.45 -10.63
N GLN A 49 -40.60 -22.51 -10.89
CA GLN A 49 -40.09 -23.87 -10.88
C GLN A 49 -39.38 -24.08 -12.22
N ALA A 50 -38.07 -24.30 -12.19
CA ALA A 50 -37.36 -24.90 -13.31
C ALA A 50 -36.55 -26.07 -12.74
N GLN A 51 -36.96 -27.26 -13.19
CA GLN A 51 -36.51 -28.56 -12.71
C GLN A 51 -35.09 -28.86 -13.18
N ASP A 52 -34.30 -29.37 -12.23
CA ASP A 52 -33.09 -30.16 -12.42
C ASP A 52 -33.31 -31.32 -13.41
N ARG A 53 -32.41 -31.45 -14.38
CA ARG A 53 -32.07 -32.74 -15.00
C ARG A 53 -30.59 -32.80 -15.33
N GLN A 54 -29.81 -33.40 -14.43
CA GLN A 54 -28.55 -34.06 -14.76
C GLN A 54 -28.82 -35.46 -15.34
N PRO A 55 -27.91 -35.99 -16.16
CA PRO A 55 -27.65 -37.42 -16.14
C PRO A 55 -26.19 -37.75 -15.76
N ALA A 56 -26.09 -38.77 -14.91
CA ALA A 56 -24.87 -39.35 -14.34
C ALA A 56 -24.02 -40.15 -15.37
N PRO A 57 -22.77 -40.54 -15.02
CA PRO A 57 -21.75 -40.99 -15.97
C PRO A 57 -21.76 -42.51 -16.19
N ARG A 58 -21.29 -42.96 -17.36
CA ARG A 58 -21.01 -44.37 -17.64
C ARG A 58 -19.51 -44.67 -17.51
N SER A 59 -19.20 -45.69 -16.72
CA SER A 59 -17.88 -46.28 -16.47
C SER A 59 -17.59 -47.47 -17.42
N PRO A 60 -16.33 -47.96 -17.50
CA PRO A 60 -15.73 -48.53 -18.70
C PRO A 60 -15.77 -50.07 -18.74
N ARG A 61 -15.48 -50.66 -19.91
CA ARG A 61 -15.19 -52.09 -20.05
C ARG A 61 -13.88 -52.34 -20.79
N ASP A 62 -13.16 -53.30 -20.23
CA ASP A 62 -11.86 -53.87 -20.60
C ASP A 62 -11.82 -54.56 -21.97
N GLY A 63 -10.62 -54.60 -22.56
CA GLY A 63 -10.22 -55.53 -23.61
C GLY A 63 -8.71 -55.45 -23.89
N ARG A 64 -7.95 -56.48 -23.47
CA ARG A 64 -6.49 -56.64 -23.68
C ARG A 64 -6.15 -57.19 -25.10
N PRO A 65 -4.90 -57.61 -25.42
CA PRO A 65 -3.96 -56.84 -26.22
C PRO A 65 -3.55 -57.53 -27.55
N GLY A 66 -3.25 -56.75 -28.59
CA GLY A 66 -2.62 -57.24 -29.82
C GLY A 66 -1.21 -56.67 -29.96
N ARG A 67 -0.21 -57.54 -30.03
CA ARG A 67 1.17 -57.21 -30.38
C ARG A 67 1.22 -56.91 -31.88
N ASP A 68 1.88 -55.82 -32.27
CA ASP A 68 2.61 -55.76 -33.53
C ASP A 68 3.86 -54.88 -33.36
N LEU A 69 4.99 -55.53 -33.65
CA LEU A 69 6.32 -54.96 -33.75
C LEU A 69 6.44 -54.23 -35.09
N GLN A 70 6.72 -52.93 -35.07
CA GLN A 70 7.39 -52.27 -36.19
C GLN A 70 8.15 -51.01 -35.74
N ALA A 71 9.42 -51.03 -36.13
CA ALA A 71 10.49 -50.05 -35.96
C ALA A 71 10.05 -48.59 -35.85
N ARG A 72 10.40 -47.95 -34.72
CA ARG A 72 10.45 -46.49 -34.60
C ARG A 72 11.90 -46.04 -34.78
N ARG A 73 12.16 -45.33 -35.87
CA ARG A 73 13.33 -44.48 -36.05
C ARG A 73 13.23 -43.31 -35.06
N ASP A 74 14.33 -42.99 -34.41
CA ASP A 74 14.44 -41.83 -33.53
C ASP A 74 14.05 -40.54 -34.29
N PRO A 75 13.19 -39.68 -33.73
CA PRO A 75 12.96 -38.36 -34.30
C PRO A 75 14.21 -37.48 -34.08
N PRO A 76 14.55 -36.60 -35.04
CA PRO A 76 15.70 -35.71 -34.89
C PRO A 76 15.49 -34.80 -33.69
N ALA A 77 16.57 -34.65 -32.90
CA ALA A 77 16.63 -33.78 -31.74
C ALA A 77 16.08 -32.39 -32.08
N ASP A 78 14.90 -32.09 -31.53
CA ASP A 78 14.27 -30.80 -31.68
C ASP A 78 15.17 -29.76 -31.03
N ARG A 79 15.64 -28.82 -31.86
CA ARG A 79 16.48 -27.71 -31.46
C ARG A 79 15.64 -26.86 -30.52
N ARG A 80 15.89 -26.99 -29.22
CA ARG A 80 15.37 -26.06 -28.21
C ARG A 80 15.58 -24.65 -28.74
N PRO A 81 14.53 -23.83 -28.94
CA PRO A 81 14.74 -22.42 -29.22
C PRO A 81 15.52 -21.88 -28.02
N GLY A 82 16.67 -21.28 -28.32
CA GLY A 82 17.60 -20.79 -27.30
C GLY A 82 16.85 -19.93 -26.30
N GLY A 83 16.66 -20.46 -25.10
CA GLY A 83 16.31 -19.66 -23.95
C GLY A 83 17.44 -18.65 -23.81
N GLY A 84 17.16 -17.40 -24.21
CA GLY A 84 18.02 -16.29 -23.89
C GLY A 84 18.30 -16.38 -22.40
N ARG A 85 19.55 -16.61 -22.04
CA ARG A 85 20.02 -16.24 -20.70
C ARG A 85 19.70 -14.76 -20.62
N GLY A 86 18.66 -14.41 -19.88
CA GLY A 86 18.30 -13.02 -19.67
C GLY A 86 19.57 -12.31 -19.25
N ASP A 87 19.93 -11.24 -19.96
CA ASP A 87 21.03 -10.39 -19.54
C ASP A 87 20.76 -10.06 -18.07
N ALA A 88 21.61 -10.57 -17.19
CA ALA A 88 21.50 -10.28 -15.77
C ALA A 88 21.52 -8.75 -15.65
N LEU A 89 20.43 -8.17 -15.11
CA LEU A 89 20.29 -6.73 -14.91
C LEU A 89 21.54 -6.21 -14.19
N LYS A 90 22.45 -5.55 -14.92
CA LYS A 90 23.70 -5.05 -14.33
C LYS A 90 23.57 -3.67 -13.71
N LYS A 91 22.57 -2.90 -14.17
CA LYS A 91 22.33 -1.52 -13.76
C LYS A 91 20.84 -1.23 -13.79
N LEU A 92 20.34 -0.52 -12.78
CA LEU A 92 18.94 -0.17 -12.63
C LEU A 92 18.78 1.26 -12.10
N GLY A 93 17.77 1.96 -12.60
CA GLY A 93 17.33 3.25 -12.06
C GLY A 93 16.45 3.06 -10.83
N LEU A 94 16.61 3.91 -9.82
CA LEU A 94 15.73 3.98 -8.66
C LEU A 94 15.17 5.39 -8.53
N ILE A 95 13.87 5.57 -8.79
CA ILE A 95 13.16 6.83 -8.49
C ILE A 95 12.68 6.72 -7.04
N ALA A 96 13.34 7.45 -6.15
CA ALA A 96 13.16 7.32 -4.71
C ALA A 96 12.22 8.40 -4.15
N GLY A 97 11.16 7.97 -3.49
CA GLY A 97 10.30 8.79 -2.64
C GLY A 97 10.76 8.78 -1.18
N SER A 98 9.80 8.98 -0.27
CA SER A 98 10.00 8.95 1.18
C SER A 98 9.82 7.54 1.77
N GLY A 99 10.28 7.36 3.01
CA GLY A 99 10.20 6.12 3.79
C GLY A 99 11.36 5.16 3.55
N ASP A 100 11.31 3.99 4.18
CA ASP A 100 12.41 3.02 4.16
C ASP A 100 12.51 2.21 2.86
N PHE A 101 11.45 2.22 2.04
CA PHE A 101 11.36 1.38 0.86
C PHE A 101 12.50 1.60 -0.16
N PRO A 102 12.90 2.85 -0.53
CA PRO A 102 14.06 3.07 -1.39
C PRO A 102 15.37 2.54 -0.81
N LEU A 103 15.57 2.67 0.51
CA LEU A 103 16.78 2.19 1.19
C LEU A 103 16.86 0.66 1.15
N LEU A 104 15.72 -0.01 1.41
CA LEU A 104 15.61 -1.46 1.36
C LEU A 104 15.83 -1.99 -0.05
N PHE A 105 15.21 -1.36 -1.05
CA PHE A 105 15.38 -1.71 -2.45
C PHE A 105 16.86 -1.58 -2.88
N ALA A 106 17.52 -0.47 -2.56
CA ALA A 106 18.93 -0.24 -2.89
C ALA A 106 19.85 -1.29 -2.26
N LYS A 107 19.64 -1.62 -0.98
CA LYS A 107 20.40 -2.68 -0.28
C LYS A 107 20.25 -4.03 -0.98
N GLU A 108 19.03 -4.40 -1.34
CA GLU A 108 18.76 -5.69 -1.95
C GLU A 108 19.28 -5.77 -3.39
N ALA A 109 19.10 -4.72 -4.20
CA ALA A 109 19.67 -4.63 -5.54
C ALA A 109 21.20 -4.79 -5.50
N ARG A 110 21.88 -4.10 -4.57
CA ARG A 110 23.32 -4.23 -4.35
C ARG A 110 23.73 -5.63 -3.92
N ARG A 111 22.96 -6.28 -3.03
CA ARG A 111 23.19 -7.67 -2.61
C ARG A 111 23.14 -8.64 -3.79
N GLN A 112 22.34 -8.34 -4.80
CA GLN A 112 22.23 -9.10 -6.05
C GLN A 112 23.25 -8.66 -7.13
N GLY A 113 24.17 -7.76 -6.79
CA GLY A 113 25.24 -7.32 -7.70
C GLY A 113 24.78 -6.33 -8.78
N VAL A 114 23.64 -5.66 -8.58
CA VAL A 114 23.10 -4.68 -9.51
C VAL A 114 23.54 -3.28 -9.11
N ALA A 115 24.12 -2.52 -10.04
CA ALA A 115 24.46 -1.12 -9.82
C ALA A 115 23.18 -0.26 -9.83
N VAL A 116 23.05 0.67 -8.87
CA VAL A 116 21.87 1.51 -8.71
C VAL A 116 22.21 2.97 -9.00
N VAL A 117 21.48 3.56 -9.94
CA VAL A 117 21.46 5.00 -10.19
C VAL A 117 20.18 5.55 -9.60
N ALA A 118 20.27 6.30 -8.50
CA ALA A 118 19.13 6.84 -7.80
C ALA A 118 18.80 8.27 -8.24
N LEU A 119 17.51 8.53 -8.43
CA LEU A 119 16.92 9.86 -8.51
C LEU A 119 16.14 10.11 -7.23
N ALA A 120 16.66 10.98 -6.39
CA ALA A 120 16.08 11.34 -5.10
C ALA A 120 15.22 12.60 -5.23
N LEU A 121 14.00 12.57 -4.69
CA LEU A 121 13.16 13.75 -4.58
C LEU A 121 13.70 14.69 -3.50
N ASP A 122 14.04 15.92 -3.90
CA ASP A 122 14.57 16.93 -2.99
C ASP A 122 13.56 17.28 -1.88
N GLY A 123 14.03 17.31 -0.64
CA GLY A 123 13.20 17.50 0.55
C GLY A 123 12.27 16.33 0.92
N VAL A 124 12.28 15.22 0.18
CA VAL A 124 11.40 14.06 0.40
C VAL A 124 12.18 12.78 0.68
N THR A 125 13.22 12.51 -0.09
CA THR A 125 14.02 11.28 0.04
C THR A 125 15.05 11.39 1.16
N ASP A 126 15.22 10.29 1.89
CA ASP A 126 16.27 10.18 2.91
C ASP A 126 17.67 10.28 2.27
N ARG A 127 18.49 11.21 2.78
CA ARG A 127 19.84 11.47 2.26
C ARG A 127 20.81 10.30 2.47
N SER A 128 20.54 9.42 3.43
CA SER A 128 21.34 8.21 3.66
C SER A 128 21.30 7.25 2.47
N LEU A 129 20.31 7.37 1.56
CA LEU A 129 20.25 6.61 0.31
C LEU A 129 21.55 6.72 -0.50
N ALA A 130 22.22 7.88 -0.46
CA ALA A 130 23.49 8.12 -1.14
C ALA A 130 24.60 7.12 -0.77
N THR A 131 24.53 6.52 0.43
CA THR A 131 25.50 5.53 0.91
C THR A 131 25.23 4.10 0.40
N LEU A 132 24.06 3.88 -0.20
CA LEU A 132 23.57 2.56 -0.59
C LEU A 132 23.57 2.35 -2.11
N VAL A 133 23.82 3.40 -2.89
CA VAL A 133 23.72 3.43 -4.35
C VAL A 133 25.03 3.88 -5.00
N ASP A 134 25.20 3.61 -6.28
CA ASP A 134 26.43 3.93 -7.02
C ASP A 134 26.44 5.38 -7.51
N GLN A 135 25.26 5.93 -7.82
CA GLN A 135 25.07 7.33 -8.17
C GLN A 135 23.75 7.82 -7.58
N VAL A 136 23.71 9.07 -7.11
CA VAL A 136 22.47 9.73 -6.68
C VAL A 136 22.42 11.14 -7.23
N GLU A 137 21.31 11.49 -7.86
CA GLU A 137 21.00 12.85 -8.29
C GLU A 137 19.68 13.30 -7.66
N PHE A 138 19.61 14.57 -7.28
CA PHE A 138 18.39 15.14 -6.69
C PHE A 138 17.59 15.90 -7.74
N PHE A 139 16.28 15.71 -7.73
CA PHE A 139 15.35 16.42 -8.61
C PHE A 139 14.14 16.92 -7.84
N LYS A 140 13.44 17.91 -8.41
CA LYS A 140 12.23 18.48 -7.81
C LYS A 140 10.99 17.80 -8.35
N LEU A 141 9.98 17.68 -7.49
CA LEU A 141 8.68 17.16 -7.90
C LEU A 141 8.05 18.04 -9.00
N GLY A 142 7.59 17.41 -10.07
CA GLY A 142 7.10 18.09 -11.28
C GLY A 142 8.09 18.12 -12.44
N GLN A 143 9.35 17.75 -12.22
CA GLN A 143 10.31 17.54 -13.30
C GLN A 143 10.20 16.10 -13.83
N ILE A 144 10.08 15.96 -15.15
CA ILE A 144 10.11 14.68 -15.87
C ILE A 144 11.33 14.64 -16.80
N ASP A 145 11.69 15.77 -17.41
CA ASP A 145 12.82 15.86 -18.36
C ASP A 145 14.17 15.55 -17.68
N ALA A 146 14.43 16.15 -16.53
CA ALA A 146 15.69 15.96 -15.81
C ALA A 146 15.90 14.49 -15.39
N PRO A 147 14.95 13.80 -14.72
CA PRO A 147 15.03 12.36 -14.46
C PRO A 147 15.36 11.50 -15.67
N ILE A 148 14.69 11.72 -16.81
CA ILE A 148 14.89 10.96 -18.04
C ILE A 148 16.30 11.17 -18.57
N ASN A 149 16.78 12.42 -18.64
CA ASN A 149 18.10 12.73 -19.17
C ASN A 149 19.20 12.09 -18.32
N ILE A 150 19.10 12.19 -16.99
CA ILE A 150 20.08 11.58 -16.07
C ILE A 150 20.14 10.06 -16.28
N PHE A 151 19.00 9.38 -16.39
CA PHE A 151 18.98 7.93 -16.65
C PHE A 151 19.55 7.58 -18.03
N LYS A 152 19.27 8.36 -19.07
CA LYS A 152 19.85 8.13 -20.41
C LYS A 152 21.37 8.31 -20.40
N GLU A 153 21.88 9.37 -19.78
CA GLU A 153 23.32 9.62 -19.63
C GLU A 153 24.01 8.50 -18.83
N ALA A 154 23.34 7.97 -17.81
CA ALA A 154 23.84 6.86 -17.01
C ALA A 154 23.68 5.48 -17.69
N GLY A 155 23.04 5.40 -18.86
CA GLY A 155 22.78 4.15 -19.59
C GLY A 155 21.76 3.23 -18.90
N VAL A 156 20.82 3.80 -18.15
CA VAL A 156 19.73 3.08 -17.49
C VAL A 156 18.60 2.84 -18.49
N THR A 157 18.21 1.57 -18.67
CA THR A 157 17.10 1.17 -19.54
C THR A 157 15.90 0.62 -18.78
N GLN A 158 16.07 0.34 -17.49
CA GLN A 158 15.00 -0.11 -16.60
C GLN A 158 15.10 0.64 -15.27
N ALA A 159 13.96 0.99 -14.69
CA ALA A 159 13.91 1.67 -13.41
C ALA A 159 12.73 1.22 -12.53
N VAL A 160 12.86 1.41 -11.23
CA VAL A 160 11.83 1.16 -10.22
C VAL A 160 11.46 2.47 -9.54
N MET A 161 10.18 2.65 -9.25
CA MET A 161 9.71 3.66 -8.30
C MET A 161 9.53 3.02 -6.93
N ALA A 162 10.17 3.57 -5.90
CA ALA A 162 10.04 3.08 -4.53
C ALA A 162 9.81 4.25 -3.57
N GLY A 163 9.02 4.01 -2.52
CA GLY A 163 8.69 5.02 -1.52
C GLY A 163 7.46 5.86 -1.86
N LYS A 164 7.00 6.64 -0.88
CA LYS A 164 5.77 7.44 -0.97
C LYS A 164 6.07 8.84 -1.50
N VAL A 165 5.17 9.36 -2.34
CA VAL A 165 5.10 10.79 -2.68
C VAL A 165 3.84 11.34 -2.03
N GLN A 166 3.98 12.06 -0.92
CA GLN A 166 2.82 12.55 -0.18
C GLN A 166 2.04 13.60 -1.00
N HIS A 167 0.70 13.55 -0.96
CA HIS A 167 -0.13 14.54 -1.64
C HIS A 167 0.12 15.96 -1.16
N SER A 168 0.52 16.17 0.10
CA SER A 168 0.94 17.47 0.64
C SER A 168 2.10 18.10 -0.16
N SER A 169 3.02 17.28 -0.68
CA SER A 169 4.14 17.71 -1.53
C SER A 169 3.69 18.19 -2.91
N LEU A 170 2.52 17.75 -3.40
CA LEU A 170 1.92 18.29 -4.63
C LEU A 170 1.38 19.72 -4.42
N PHE A 171 1.04 20.08 -3.18
CA PHE A 171 0.50 21.40 -2.84
C PHE A 171 1.57 22.42 -2.39
N GLY A 172 2.80 21.98 -2.10
CA GLY A 172 3.89 22.83 -1.65
C GLY A 172 5.23 22.47 -2.30
N GLY A 173 5.48 22.97 -3.51
CA GLY A 173 6.76 22.81 -4.21
C GLY A 173 6.70 22.19 -5.61
N PHE A 174 5.50 21.92 -6.13
CA PHE A 174 5.31 21.41 -7.50
C PHE A 174 5.70 22.48 -8.54
N LEU A 175 6.84 22.29 -9.20
CA LEU A 175 7.32 23.12 -10.32
C LEU A 175 7.34 22.27 -11.59
N PRO A 176 6.22 22.18 -12.32
CA PRO A 176 6.13 21.32 -13.48
C PRO A 176 6.99 21.86 -14.64
N ASP A 177 7.80 21.01 -15.24
CA ASP A 177 8.43 21.32 -16.53
C ASP A 177 7.42 21.23 -17.68
N TRP A 178 7.82 21.64 -18.88
CA TRP A 178 6.89 21.66 -20.02
C TRP A 178 6.36 20.26 -20.38
N ARG A 179 7.16 19.22 -20.18
CA ARG A 179 6.74 17.83 -20.40
C ARG A 179 5.67 17.43 -19.39
N ALA A 180 5.84 17.74 -18.11
CA ALA A 180 4.86 17.51 -17.05
C ALA A 180 3.55 18.26 -17.31
N VAL A 181 3.59 19.52 -17.73
CA VAL A 181 2.36 20.27 -18.07
C VAL A 181 1.63 19.62 -19.26
N LYS A 182 2.35 19.24 -20.31
CA LYS A 182 1.75 18.55 -21.48
C LYS A 182 1.14 17.21 -21.09
N LEU A 183 1.78 16.45 -20.21
CA LEU A 183 1.26 15.19 -19.69
C LEU A 183 -0.04 15.43 -18.89
N LEU A 184 -0.01 16.36 -17.93
CA LEU A 184 -1.17 16.65 -17.08
C LEU A 184 -2.37 17.21 -17.86
N ALA A 185 -2.13 17.87 -18.98
CA ALA A 185 -3.19 18.35 -19.88
C ALA A 185 -3.86 17.22 -20.70
N ARG A 186 -3.23 16.05 -20.82
CA ARG A 186 -3.70 14.92 -21.65
C ARG A 186 -4.42 13.84 -20.85
N ILE A 187 -4.19 13.74 -19.54
CA ILE A 187 -4.79 12.70 -18.70
C ILE A 187 -6.28 12.97 -18.43
N ALA A 188 -7.07 11.90 -18.33
CA ALA A 188 -8.52 11.99 -18.18
C ALA A 188 -8.98 12.49 -16.81
N ASP A 189 -8.20 12.19 -15.76
CA ASP A 189 -8.45 12.63 -14.39
C ASP A 189 -7.12 12.83 -13.65
N ARG A 190 -7.18 13.39 -12.44
CA ARG A 190 -6.02 13.66 -11.60
C ARG A 190 -5.83 12.62 -10.48
N ARG A 191 -6.35 11.40 -10.64
CA ARG A 191 -6.10 10.32 -9.69
C ARG A 191 -4.64 9.88 -9.78
N THR A 192 -4.11 9.39 -8.66
CA THR A 192 -2.69 9.04 -8.53
C THR A 192 -2.27 8.01 -9.57
N ASP A 193 -3.05 6.94 -9.74
CA ASP A 193 -2.77 5.90 -10.74
C ASP A 193 -2.69 6.45 -12.18
N THR A 194 -3.62 7.34 -12.54
CA THR A 194 -3.66 7.93 -13.89
C THR A 194 -2.40 8.75 -14.14
N ILE A 195 -1.96 9.52 -13.14
CA ILE A 195 -0.73 10.31 -13.21
C ILE A 195 0.50 9.40 -13.31
N LEU A 196 0.62 8.40 -12.42
CA LEU A 196 1.78 7.50 -12.38
C LEU A 196 1.91 6.67 -13.66
N ARG A 197 0.80 6.18 -14.22
CA ARG A 197 0.80 5.48 -15.51
C ARG A 197 1.27 6.39 -16.64
N ALA A 198 0.77 7.63 -16.70
CA ALA A 198 1.19 8.58 -17.71
C ALA A 198 2.69 8.93 -17.59
N VAL A 199 3.20 9.06 -16.36
CA VAL A 199 4.64 9.26 -16.13
C VAL A 199 5.43 8.05 -16.63
N ALA A 200 4.99 6.84 -16.30
CA ALA A 200 5.64 5.61 -16.77
C ALA A 200 5.67 5.51 -18.30
N ASP A 201 4.60 5.92 -18.97
CA ASP A 201 4.53 5.94 -20.43
C ASP A 201 5.49 6.98 -21.04
N GLU A 202 5.73 8.13 -20.38
CA GLU A 202 6.75 9.09 -20.82
C GLU A 202 8.18 8.54 -20.68
N PHE A 203 8.49 7.86 -19.58
CA PHE A 203 9.78 7.17 -19.44
C PHE A 203 9.96 6.08 -20.51
N ALA A 204 8.91 5.30 -20.79
CA ALA A 204 8.94 4.23 -21.77
C ALA A 204 9.20 4.75 -23.20
N LYS A 205 8.62 5.91 -23.57
CA LYS A 205 8.89 6.58 -24.87
C LYS A 205 10.36 6.95 -25.06
N GLU A 206 11.09 7.12 -23.97
CA GLU A 206 12.50 7.50 -23.95
C GLU A 206 13.42 6.28 -23.74
N GLY A 207 12.87 5.06 -23.82
CA GLY A 207 13.62 3.81 -23.72
C GLY A 207 13.90 3.35 -22.29
N ILE A 208 13.24 3.94 -21.30
CA ILE A 208 13.38 3.57 -19.88
C ILE A 208 12.11 2.86 -19.43
N GLN A 209 12.18 1.55 -19.25
CA GLN A 209 11.04 0.77 -18.81
C GLN A 209 10.91 0.81 -17.28
N LEU A 210 9.79 1.33 -16.77
CA LEU A 210 9.45 1.16 -15.36
C LEU A 210 9.02 -0.30 -15.11
N ILE A 211 9.75 -1.00 -14.24
CA ILE A 211 9.49 -2.39 -13.86
C ILE A 211 8.84 -2.46 -12.46
N SER A 212 8.44 -3.66 -12.04
CA SER A 212 7.76 -3.85 -10.75
C SER A 212 8.60 -3.35 -9.58
N SER A 213 7.98 -2.68 -8.61
CA SER A 213 8.64 -2.28 -7.37
C SER A 213 8.97 -3.46 -6.45
N ALA A 214 8.37 -4.63 -6.70
CA ALA A 214 8.74 -5.90 -6.08
C ALA A 214 9.97 -6.57 -6.70
N THR A 215 10.58 -5.99 -7.74
CA THR A 215 11.83 -6.53 -8.31
C THR A 215 12.87 -6.67 -7.19
N PHE A 216 13.46 -7.85 -7.06
CA PHE A 216 14.37 -8.26 -5.96
C PHE A 216 13.74 -8.49 -4.58
N LEU A 217 12.49 -8.09 -4.36
CA LEU A 217 11.82 -8.09 -3.05
C LEU A 217 10.68 -9.10 -2.95
N SER A 218 10.59 -10.05 -3.88
CA SER A 218 9.56 -11.10 -3.87
C SER A 218 9.56 -11.93 -2.57
N HIS A 219 10.71 -12.06 -1.91
CA HIS A 219 10.86 -12.74 -0.62
C HIS A 219 10.17 -11.99 0.55
N LEU A 220 9.80 -10.72 0.36
CA LEU A 220 9.04 -9.92 1.33
C LEU A 220 7.52 -10.00 1.12
N ILE A 221 7.07 -10.70 0.08
CA ILE A 221 5.65 -10.84 -0.25
C ILE A 221 5.21 -12.24 0.20
N PRO A 222 4.39 -12.35 1.26
CA PRO A 222 4.00 -13.65 1.78
C PRO A 222 3.01 -14.36 0.84
N PRO A 223 3.10 -15.71 0.73
CA PRO A 223 2.03 -16.50 0.14
C PRO A 223 0.80 -16.50 1.07
N ALA A 224 -0.33 -16.98 0.58
CA ALA A 224 -1.53 -17.15 1.40
C ALA A 224 -1.26 -18.12 2.57
N GLY A 225 -1.75 -17.78 3.75
CA GLY A 225 -1.51 -18.55 4.96
C GLY A 225 -1.54 -17.70 6.24
N VAL A 226 -1.61 -18.38 7.38
CA VAL A 226 -1.31 -17.77 8.68
C VAL A 226 0.21 -17.66 8.84
N LEU A 227 0.71 -16.46 9.11
CA LEU A 227 2.14 -16.16 9.21
C LEU A 227 2.68 -16.37 10.64
N THR A 228 1.84 -16.14 11.64
CA THR A 228 2.16 -16.28 13.07
C THR A 228 1.79 -17.66 13.62
N ARG A 229 2.33 -18.01 14.80
CA ARG A 229 1.96 -19.22 15.54
C ARG A 229 0.50 -19.19 15.99
N ARG A 230 0.04 -18.04 16.48
CA ARG A 230 -1.37 -17.85 16.86
C ARG A 230 -2.21 -17.73 15.58
N LYS A 231 -3.26 -18.54 15.49
CA LYS A 231 -4.25 -18.46 14.42
C LYS A 231 -5.38 -17.50 14.81
N PRO A 232 -5.99 -16.80 13.84
CA PRO A 232 -7.21 -16.05 14.10
C PRO A 232 -8.32 -17.00 14.55
N ASP A 233 -9.15 -16.61 15.52
CA ASP A 233 -10.32 -17.39 15.93
C ASP A 233 -11.51 -17.24 14.97
N ALA A 234 -12.66 -17.84 15.30
CA ALA A 234 -13.83 -17.80 14.43
C ALA A 234 -14.42 -16.39 14.25
N ALA A 235 -14.43 -15.57 15.30
CA ALA A 235 -14.92 -14.20 15.24
C ALA A 235 -13.96 -13.34 14.41
N GLN A 236 -12.65 -13.49 14.64
CA GLN A 236 -11.61 -12.78 13.88
C GLN A 236 -11.64 -13.14 12.39
N ARG A 237 -11.91 -14.41 12.04
CA ARG A 237 -12.09 -14.81 10.63
C ARG A 237 -13.35 -14.21 9.99
N ALA A 238 -14.44 -14.08 10.76
CA ALA A 238 -15.64 -13.40 10.26
C ALA A 238 -15.37 -11.91 10.03
N ASP A 239 -14.65 -11.26 10.94
CA ASP A 239 -14.22 -9.86 10.81
C ASP A 239 -13.23 -9.66 9.65
N PHE A 240 -12.33 -10.61 9.40
CA PHE A 240 -11.49 -10.61 8.20
C PHE A 240 -12.33 -10.62 6.92
N ALA A 241 -13.33 -11.50 6.83
CA ALA A 241 -14.18 -11.59 5.64
C ALA A 241 -14.99 -10.31 5.38
N LEU A 242 -15.48 -9.64 6.44
CA LEU A 242 -16.14 -8.34 6.32
C LEU A 242 -15.15 -7.25 5.94
N GLY A 243 -14.04 -7.16 6.67
CA GLY A 243 -13.00 -6.16 6.46
C GLY A 243 -12.41 -6.23 5.06
N TRP A 244 -12.21 -7.44 4.52
CA TRP A 244 -11.73 -7.65 3.16
C TRP A 244 -12.63 -6.97 2.12
N LYS A 245 -13.95 -7.23 2.20
CA LYS A 245 -14.93 -6.63 1.29
C LYS A 245 -14.95 -5.10 1.39
N ALA A 246 -14.93 -4.58 2.62
CA ALA A 246 -14.94 -3.15 2.87
C ALA A 246 -13.65 -2.48 2.35
N ALA A 247 -12.48 -3.04 2.69
CA ALA A 247 -11.19 -2.51 2.27
C ALA A 247 -11.03 -2.53 0.74
N LYS A 248 -11.45 -3.61 0.07
CA LYS A 248 -11.40 -3.71 -1.40
C LYS A 248 -12.29 -2.68 -2.08
N ALA A 249 -13.49 -2.43 -1.55
CA ALA A 249 -14.39 -1.39 -2.07
C ALA A 249 -13.76 0.00 -1.93
N VAL A 250 -13.24 0.33 -0.75
CA VAL A 250 -12.61 1.63 -0.46
C VAL A 250 -11.35 1.84 -1.32
N ALA A 251 -10.50 0.82 -1.43
CA ALA A 251 -9.29 0.87 -2.25
C ALA A 251 -9.62 1.04 -3.74
N GLY A 252 -10.71 0.41 -4.22
CA GLY A 252 -11.21 0.60 -5.59
C GLY A 252 -11.57 2.05 -5.94
N PHE A 253 -11.93 2.86 -4.94
CA PHE A 253 -12.19 4.30 -5.10
C PHE A 253 -10.95 5.17 -4.87
N ASP A 254 -9.77 4.58 -4.63
CA ASP A 254 -8.53 5.33 -4.35
C ASP A 254 -8.59 6.17 -3.06
N ILE A 255 -9.38 5.72 -2.07
CA ILE A 255 -9.58 6.45 -0.81
C ILE A 255 -8.53 6.02 0.22
N GLY A 256 -8.36 4.71 0.41
CA GLY A 256 -7.45 4.12 1.40
C GLY A 256 -7.45 2.59 1.28
N GLN A 257 -6.54 1.94 2.00
CA GLN A 257 -6.27 0.50 1.83
C GLN A 257 -6.56 -0.32 3.08
N THR A 258 -6.77 0.34 4.23
CA THR A 258 -6.94 -0.30 5.53
C THR A 258 -8.33 -0.03 6.11
N VAL A 259 -8.89 -1.05 6.76
CA VAL A 259 -10.06 -0.91 7.63
C VAL A 259 -9.82 -1.58 8.98
N ALA A 260 -10.45 -1.05 10.02
CA ALA A 260 -10.51 -1.66 11.34
C ALA A 260 -11.93 -2.17 11.61
N VAL A 261 -12.05 -3.41 12.07
CA VAL A 261 -13.31 -4.13 12.28
C VAL A 261 -13.35 -4.69 13.69
N LEU A 262 -14.53 -4.74 14.28
CA LEU A 262 -14.80 -5.47 15.51
C LEU A 262 -16.25 -5.99 15.49
N ASP A 263 -16.43 -7.29 15.71
CA ASP A 263 -17.75 -7.93 15.87
C ASP A 263 -18.72 -7.65 14.72
N GLY A 264 -18.24 -7.74 13.49
CA GLY A 264 -19.04 -7.51 12.29
C GLY A 264 -19.36 -6.03 12.02
N ALA A 265 -18.70 -5.09 12.69
CA ALA A 265 -18.82 -3.66 12.43
C ALA A 265 -17.49 -3.04 11.96
N VAL A 266 -17.52 -2.29 10.87
CA VAL A 266 -16.39 -1.46 10.44
C VAL A 266 -16.32 -0.22 11.34
N ILE A 267 -15.26 -0.13 12.14
CA ILE A 267 -15.06 0.95 13.11
C ILE A 267 -14.40 2.16 12.46
N ALA A 268 -13.41 1.91 11.60
CA ALA A 268 -12.71 2.94 10.87
C ALA A 268 -12.29 2.45 9.48
N VAL A 269 -12.28 3.37 8.54
CA VAL A 269 -11.77 3.21 7.18
C VAL A 269 -10.67 4.24 6.99
N GLU A 270 -9.51 3.80 6.50
CA GLU A 270 -8.38 4.68 6.18
C GLU A 270 -8.76 5.60 5.02
N ALA A 271 -8.33 6.85 5.12
CA ALA A 271 -8.28 7.78 4.00
C ALA A 271 -6.91 8.50 3.99
N MET A 272 -6.92 9.83 3.81
CA MET A 272 -5.71 10.64 3.71
C MET A 272 -4.85 10.68 4.98
N GLU A 273 -5.38 10.31 6.13
CA GLU A 273 -4.64 10.31 7.40
C GLU A 273 -3.59 9.20 7.49
N GLY A 274 -3.73 8.15 6.66
CA GLY A 274 -2.85 6.99 6.63
C GLY A 274 -3.20 5.91 7.67
N THR A 275 -2.61 4.74 7.48
CA THR A 275 -2.93 3.49 8.20
C THR A 275 -2.84 3.67 9.72
N ASP A 276 -1.75 4.25 10.22
CA ASP A 276 -1.52 4.33 11.66
C ASP A 276 -2.52 5.24 12.37
N ALA A 277 -2.84 6.39 11.76
CA ALA A 277 -3.83 7.31 12.29
C ALA A 277 -5.25 6.71 12.24
N CYS A 278 -5.57 5.96 11.19
CA CYS A 278 -6.83 5.21 11.09
C CYS A 278 -6.96 4.17 12.22
N VAL A 279 -5.91 3.38 12.46
CA VAL A 279 -5.90 2.33 13.49
C VAL A 279 -6.03 2.93 14.90
N ARG A 280 -5.30 4.01 15.20
CA ARG A 280 -5.47 4.74 16.48
C ARG A 280 -6.86 5.36 16.62
N ARG A 281 -7.40 5.93 15.54
CA ARG A 281 -8.76 6.48 15.52
C ARG A 281 -9.82 5.41 15.80
N ALA A 282 -9.64 4.18 15.28
CA ALA A 282 -10.53 3.06 15.60
C ALA A 282 -10.50 2.76 17.11
N ARG A 283 -9.30 2.70 17.71
CA ARG A 283 -9.12 2.49 19.14
C ARG A 283 -9.80 3.58 19.98
N ASP A 284 -9.66 4.84 19.59
CA ASP A 284 -10.29 5.97 20.27
C ASP A 284 -11.81 5.91 20.26
N ILE A 285 -12.42 5.51 19.13
CA ILE A 285 -13.87 5.31 19.01
C ILE A 285 -14.34 4.25 20.00
N LEU A 286 -13.66 3.11 20.02
CA LEU A 286 -13.97 1.99 20.91
C LEU A 286 -13.78 2.34 22.39
N ASN A 287 -12.74 3.11 22.74
CA ASN A 287 -12.51 3.58 24.10
C ASN A 287 -13.65 4.47 24.60
N ARG A 288 -14.18 5.36 23.76
CA ARG A 288 -15.34 6.21 24.10
C ARG A 288 -16.63 5.41 24.31
N GLN A 289 -16.71 4.22 23.71
CA GLN A 289 -17.80 3.27 23.91
C GLN A 289 -17.57 2.32 25.10
N GLY A 290 -16.45 2.43 25.80
CA GLY A 290 -16.13 1.61 26.97
C GLY A 290 -15.80 0.14 26.64
N THR A 291 -15.49 -0.18 25.38
CA THR A 291 -15.09 -1.53 24.97
C THR A 291 -13.57 -1.62 24.93
N ASN A 292 -12.98 -2.65 25.55
CA ASN A 292 -11.55 -2.97 25.41
C ASN A 292 -11.32 -4.29 24.64
N ARG A 293 -12.26 -4.64 23.75
CA ARG A 293 -12.13 -5.84 22.93
C ARG A 293 -11.06 -5.65 21.86
N PRO A 294 -10.34 -6.73 21.51
CA PRO A 294 -9.26 -6.64 20.55
C PRO A 294 -9.82 -6.48 19.13
N LEU A 295 -9.32 -5.50 18.39
CA LEU A 295 -9.81 -5.19 17.04
C LEU A 295 -9.08 -5.98 15.95
N VAL A 296 -9.72 -6.09 14.81
CA VAL A 296 -9.21 -6.74 13.60
C VAL A 296 -8.85 -5.66 12.59
N ILE A 297 -7.66 -5.75 12.00
CA ILE A 297 -7.19 -4.83 10.97
C ILE A 297 -7.11 -5.60 9.66
N VAL A 298 -7.63 -5.03 8.58
CA VAL A 298 -7.51 -5.62 7.24
C VAL A 298 -6.91 -4.58 6.31
N LYS A 299 -5.81 -4.94 5.64
CA LYS A 299 -5.10 -4.08 4.68
C LYS A 299 -4.95 -4.80 3.34
N VAL A 300 -5.45 -4.20 2.27
CA VAL A 300 -5.48 -4.83 0.94
C VAL A 300 -4.77 -3.98 -0.10
N ALA A 301 -4.35 -4.58 -1.20
CA ALA A 301 -3.98 -3.85 -2.38
C ALA A 301 -5.23 -3.40 -3.14
N LYS A 302 -5.08 -2.32 -3.91
CA LYS A 302 -6.12 -1.83 -4.79
C LYS A 302 -6.49 -2.89 -5.84
N PRO A 303 -7.79 -3.09 -6.15
CA PRO A 303 -8.16 -3.95 -7.28
C PRO A 303 -7.50 -3.49 -8.59
N GLY A 304 -6.80 -4.40 -9.28
CA GLY A 304 -6.07 -4.06 -10.51
C GLY A 304 -4.87 -3.13 -10.28
N GLN A 305 -4.30 -3.12 -9.07
CA GLN A 305 -3.08 -2.40 -8.73
C GLN A 305 -1.99 -2.70 -9.76
N ASP A 306 -1.37 -1.64 -10.27
CA ASP A 306 -0.21 -1.78 -11.14
C ASP A 306 1.01 -2.13 -10.27
N PRO A 307 1.66 -3.29 -10.45
CA PRO A 307 2.74 -3.75 -9.58
C PRO A 307 4.02 -2.91 -9.72
N ARG A 308 4.06 -1.94 -10.64
CA ARG A 308 5.10 -0.91 -10.72
C ARG A 308 4.97 0.13 -9.60
N PHE A 309 3.79 0.26 -9.00
CA PHE A 309 3.48 1.35 -8.06
C PHE A 309 2.83 0.85 -6.76
N ASP A 310 3.35 1.40 -5.66
CA ASP A 310 2.69 1.48 -4.34
C ASP A 310 2.05 0.18 -3.80
N LEU A 311 2.85 -0.88 -3.68
CA LEU A 311 2.42 -2.07 -2.95
C LEU A 311 2.20 -1.72 -1.46
N PRO A 312 1.07 -2.12 -0.85
CA PRO A 312 0.86 -2.00 0.58
C PRO A 312 2.03 -2.60 1.37
N VAL A 313 2.43 -1.93 2.44
CA VAL A 313 3.54 -2.39 3.30
C VAL A 313 3.08 -2.48 4.75
N LEU A 314 3.54 -3.52 5.44
CA LEU A 314 3.69 -3.60 6.90
C LEU A 314 5.17 -3.70 7.27
N GLY A 315 5.53 -3.23 8.44
CA GLY A 315 6.88 -3.30 8.98
C GLY A 315 6.89 -3.38 10.50
N LEU A 316 8.08 -3.43 11.08
CA LEU A 316 8.26 -3.44 12.55
C LEU A 316 7.65 -2.20 13.22
N ASP A 317 7.60 -1.09 12.49
CA ASP A 317 6.95 0.16 12.89
C ASP A 317 5.43 0.04 13.06
N SER A 318 4.80 -0.91 12.36
CA SER A 318 3.36 -1.17 12.43
C SER A 318 2.96 -1.86 13.74
N LEU A 319 3.86 -2.66 14.33
CA LEU A 319 3.57 -3.47 15.52
C LEU A 319 3.29 -2.65 16.79
N PRO A 320 4.04 -1.58 17.11
CA PRO A 320 3.67 -0.66 18.20
C PRO A 320 2.27 -0.09 18.04
N VAL A 321 1.88 0.31 16.82
CA VAL A 321 0.55 0.88 16.55
C VAL A 321 -0.55 -0.15 16.76
N PHE A 322 -0.32 -1.39 16.32
CA PHE A 322 -1.25 -2.50 16.55
C PHE A 322 -1.40 -2.82 18.04
N ALA A 323 -0.31 -2.79 18.80
CA ALA A 323 -0.36 -2.97 20.25
C ALA A 323 -1.09 -1.83 20.97
N GLU A 324 -0.79 -0.57 20.63
CA GLU A 324 -1.51 0.62 21.13
C GLU A 324 -3.02 0.53 20.86
N ALA A 325 -3.39 0.01 19.70
CA ALA A 325 -4.77 -0.18 19.29
C ALA A 325 -5.43 -1.44 19.86
N ASN A 326 -4.72 -2.25 20.66
CA ASN A 326 -5.22 -3.55 21.12
C ASN A 326 -5.73 -4.38 19.92
N ALA A 327 -4.94 -4.50 18.86
CA ALA A 327 -5.27 -5.35 17.73
C ALA A 327 -5.04 -6.82 18.09
N GLY A 328 -6.05 -7.66 17.88
CA GLY A 328 -5.96 -9.10 18.10
C GLY A 328 -5.61 -9.89 16.85
N ALA A 329 -5.89 -9.34 15.67
CA ALA A 329 -5.51 -9.95 14.41
C ALA A 329 -5.35 -8.93 13.28
N VAL A 330 -4.46 -9.23 12.35
CA VAL A 330 -4.22 -8.45 11.12
C VAL A 330 -4.33 -9.39 9.92
N ALA A 331 -5.10 -8.98 8.92
CA ALA A 331 -5.14 -9.61 7.62
C ALA A 331 -4.52 -8.71 6.56
N ILE A 332 -3.71 -9.29 5.69
CA ILE A 332 -3.18 -8.66 4.51
C ILE A 332 -3.50 -9.47 3.26
N GLU A 333 -3.30 -8.89 2.08
CA GLU A 333 -3.44 -9.61 0.81
C GLU A 333 -2.16 -10.34 0.42
N ALA A 334 -2.27 -11.65 0.24
CA ALA A 334 -1.19 -12.48 -0.27
C ALA A 334 -0.80 -12.06 -1.69
N GLY A 335 0.51 -12.12 -1.99
CA GLY A 335 1.01 -11.78 -3.33
C GLY A 335 0.99 -10.28 -3.68
N SER A 336 0.35 -9.43 -2.88
CA SER A 336 0.22 -7.99 -3.17
C SER A 336 0.54 -7.05 -2.00
N THR A 337 0.85 -7.57 -0.81
CA THR A 337 1.33 -6.78 0.34
C THR A 337 2.74 -7.23 0.72
N MET A 338 3.65 -6.27 0.96
CA MET A 338 4.99 -6.54 1.47
C MET A 338 5.04 -6.47 2.99
N ILE A 339 5.88 -7.31 3.61
CA ILE A 339 6.27 -7.19 5.02
C ILE A 339 7.77 -6.97 5.07
N PHE A 340 8.18 -5.78 5.52
CA PHE A 340 9.58 -5.46 5.76
C PHE A 340 10.09 -6.23 6.98
N ASP A 341 11.30 -6.78 6.86
CA ASP A 341 11.92 -7.64 7.86
C ASP A 341 11.00 -8.78 8.33
N MET A 342 10.37 -9.49 7.37
CA MET A 342 9.37 -10.56 7.57
C MET A 342 9.63 -11.43 8.80
N ASP A 343 10.82 -12.01 8.92
CA ASP A 343 11.15 -12.90 10.04
C ASP A 343 11.13 -12.17 11.40
N ALA A 344 11.62 -10.93 11.46
CA ALA A 344 11.58 -10.13 12.66
C ALA A 344 10.16 -9.69 13.00
N PHE A 345 9.39 -9.29 11.99
CA PHE A 345 7.99 -8.91 12.13
C PHE A 345 7.16 -10.06 12.69
N VAL A 346 7.26 -11.26 12.10
CA VAL A 346 6.53 -12.44 12.57
C VAL A 346 6.91 -12.81 14.01
N ARG A 347 8.22 -12.80 14.33
CA ARG A 347 8.67 -13.08 15.71
C ARG A 347 8.11 -12.10 16.73
N GLN A 348 8.09 -10.81 16.42
CA GLN A 348 7.59 -9.79 17.34
C GLN A 348 6.05 -9.80 17.41
N ALA A 349 5.36 -10.07 16.31
CA ALA A 349 3.91 -10.29 16.31
C ALA A 349 3.53 -11.49 17.18
N ASP A 350 4.26 -12.60 17.10
CA ASP A 350 4.09 -13.78 17.97
C ASP A 350 4.26 -13.41 19.46
N GLN A 351 5.26 -12.60 19.81
CA GLN A 351 5.49 -12.14 21.18
C GLN A 351 4.35 -11.26 21.71
N GLN A 352 3.71 -10.49 20.83
CA GLN A 352 2.54 -9.68 21.17
C GLN A 352 1.24 -10.48 21.21
N GLY A 353 1.24 -11.76 20.82
CA GLY A 353 0.04 -12.56 20.69
C GLY A 353 -0.87 -12.12 19.53
N LEU A 354 -0.32 -11.39 18.55
CA LEU A 354 -1.04 -10.94 17.37
C LEU A 354 -1.17 -12.09 16.37
N ALA A 355 -2.38 -12.36 15.86
CA ALA A 355 -2.52 -13.27 14.71
C ALA A 355 -2.35 -12.48 13.41
N VAL A 356 -1.44 -12.91 12.54
CA VAL A 356 -1.25 -12.32 11.21
C VAL A 356 -1.54 -13.36 10.13
N ALA A 357 -2.37 -13.00 9.16
CA ALA A 357 -2.67 -13.87 8.03
C ALA A 357 -2.58 -13.10 6.70
N ALA A 358 -2.03 -13.76 5.68
CA ALA A 358 -2.09 -13.32 4.30
C ALA A 358 -3.25 -14.08 3.62
N MET A 359 -4.25 -13.35 3.17
CA MET A 359 -5.46 -13.90 2.56
C MET A 359 -5.31 -13.98 1.04
N ASP A 360 -5.85 -15.04 0.45
CA ASP A 360 -5.99 -15.17 -0.99
C ASP A 360 -6.95 -14.12 -1.58
N GLU A 361 -7.06 -14.06 -2.91
CA GLU A 361 -7.94 -13.12 -3.62
C GLU A 361 -9.43 -13.24 -3.22
N LYS A 362 -9.84 -14.39 -2.67
CA LYS A 362 -11.22 -14.66 -2.22
C LYS A 362 -11.44 -14.20 -0.78
N GLY A 363 -10.43 -13.68 -0.11
CA GLY A 363 -10.49 -13.31 1.30
C GLY A 363 -10.54 -14.55 2.18
N VAL A 364 -9.73 -15.56 1.87
CA VAL A 364 -9.53 -16.75 2.71
C VAL A 364 -8.04 -16.86 3.09
N PRO A 365 -7.70 -16.95 4.39
CA PRO A 365 -6.32 -17.08 4.87
C PRO A 365 -5.73 -18.47 4.66
#